data_AF-A0A1H6F4Q5-F1
#
_entry.id   AF-A0A1H6F4Q5-F1
#
_cell.length_a   1.000
_cell.length_b   1.000
_cell.length_c   1.000
_cell.angle_alpha   90.00
_cell.angle_beta   90.00
_cell.angle_gamma   90.00
#
_symmetry.space_group_name_H-M   'P 1'
#
loop_
_entity.id
_entity.type
_entity.pdbx_description
1 polymer ?
#
loop_
_entity_poly.entity_id
_entity_poly.type
_entity_poly.pdbx_seq_one_letter_code
_entity_poly.pdbx_strand_id
1 'polypeptide(L)' 'MINHQPLYQSPQGDLWGVFQAQKDEEVIHVREQIRDQQGQMWTDVSAWYWAALLGHSQGPWWAVTEVRWSGA' A
#
# COMPACT_ATOMS: atom_id res chain seq x y z
N MET A 1 -9.24 16.03 -2.88
CA MET A 1 -7.99 16.24 -2.11
C MET A 1 -7.43 14.89 -1.72
N ILE A 2 -6.10 14.72 -1.78
CA ILE A 2 -5.41 13.52 -1.31
C ILE A 2 -4.50 13.95 -0.15
N ASN A 3 -4.54 13.23 0.97
CA ASN A 3 -3.69 13.47 2.12
C ASN A 3 -3.06 12.16 2.60
N HIS A 4 -1.73 12.11 2.62
CA HIS A 4 -1.00 10.95 3.14
C HIS A 4 -1.24 10.79 4.63
N GLN A 5 -1.37 9.55 5.07
CA GLN A 5 -1.52 9.18 6.47
C GLN A 5 -0.28 8.39 6.92
N PRO A 6 -0.05 8.24 8.24
CA PRO A 6 0.92 7.30 8.75
C PRO A 6 0.68 5.89 8.20
N LEU A 7 1.74 5.09 8.13
CA LEU A 7 1.62 3.68 7.74
C LEU A 7 0.65 2.95 8.66
N TYR A 8 -0.12 2.04 8.08
CA TYR A 8 -1.02 1.17 8.82
C TYR A 8 -0.40 -0.22 8.97
N GLN A 9 -0.40 -0.74 10.20
CA GLN A 9 -0.04 -2.13 10.47
C GLN A 9 -1.32 -2.95 10.64
N SER A 10 -1.50 -3.98 9.81
CA SER A 10 -2.63 -4.90 9.91
C SER A 10 -2.52 -5.76 11.18
N PRO A 11 -3.61 -6.37 11.67
CA PRO A 11 -3.54 -7.33 12.78
C PRO A 11 -2.62 -8.53 12.51
N GLN A 12 -2.37 -8.85 11.24
CA GLN A 12 -1.46 -9.91 10.79
C GLN A 12 0.01 -9.43 10.75
N GLY A 13 0.26 -8.13 10.96
CA GLY A 13 1.59 -7.54 10.97
C GLY A 13 2.03 -6.91 9.65
N ASP A 14 1.21 -6.97 8.61
CA ASP A 14 1.52 -6.37 7.30
C ASP A 14 1.53 -4.84 7.38
N LEU A 15 2.48 -4.22 6.69
CA LEU A 15 2.57 -2.76 6.60
C LEU A 15 1.98 -2.25 5.29
N TRP A 16 1.17 -1.20 5.41
CA TRP A 16 0.46 -0.57 4.30
C TRP A 16 0.78 0.93 4.24
N GLY A 17 1.04 1.43 3.03
CA GLY A 17 0.96 2.85 2.75
C GLY A 17 -0.51 3.27 2.80
N VAL A 18 -0.80 4.44 3.37
CA VAL A 18 -2.18 4.91 3.51
C VAL A 18 -2.31 6.35 3.05
N PHE A 19 -3.38 6.64 2.32
CA PHE A 19 -3.84 8.00 2.08
C PHE A 19 -5.35 8.08 2.20
N GLN A 20 -5.81 9.26 2.62
CA GLN A 20 -7.21 9.63 2.55
C GLN A 20 -7.44 10.36 1.23
N ALA A 21 -8.46 9.94 0.49
CA ALA A 21 -8.97 10.70 -0.65
C ALA A 21 -10.34 11.25 -0.30
N GLN A 22 -10.55 12.52 -0.60
CA GLN A 22 -11.83 13.20 -0.43
C GLN A 22 -12.26 13.88 -1.71
N LYS A 23 -13.53 13.72 -2.06
CA LYS A 23 -14.20 14.48 -3.12
C LYS A 23 -15.58 14.89 -2.61
N ASP A 24 -15.84 16.19 -2.57
CA ASP A 24 -17.05 16.75 -1.95
C ASP A 24 -17.21 16.25 -0.49
N GLU A 25 -18.33 15.59 -0.18
CA GLU A 25 -18.61 14.99 1.13
C GLU A 25 -18.10 13.53 1.25
N GLU A 26 -17.65 12.93 0.14
CA GLU A 26 -17.20 11.55 0.10
C GLU A 26 -15.74 11.46 0.57
N VAL A 27 -15.50 10.61 1.57
CA VAL A 27 -14.18 10.32 2.11
C VAL A 27 -13.92 8.82 2.05
N ILE A 28 -12.77 8.44 1.50
CA ILE A 28 -12.27 7.07 1.51
C ILE A 28 -10.85 7.03 2.05
N HIS A 29 -10.52 5.90 2.70
CA HIS A 29 -9.16 5.56 3.05
C HIS A 29 -8.67 4.47 2.11
N VAL A 30 -7.54 4.71 1.47
CA VAL A 30 -6.92 3.76 0.57
C VAL A 30 -5.67 3.21 1.25
N ARG A 31 -5.52 1.90 1.24
CA ARG A 31 -4.31 1.20 1.70
C ARG A 31 -3.64 0.54 0.51
N GLU A 32 -2.35 0.74 0.36
CA GLU A 32 -1.57 0.19 -0.74
C GLU A 32 -0.31 -0.51 -0.24
N GLN A 33 0.00 -1.62 -0.90
CA GLN A 33 1.30 -2.27 -0.78
C GLN A 33 1.66 -2.99 -2.08
N ILE A 34 2.94 -3.19 -2.29
CA ILE A 34 3.46 -4.16 -3.25
C ILE A 34 3.98 -5.35 -2.45
N ARG A 35 3.71 -6.57 -2.90
CA ARG A 35 4.27 -7.79 -2.30
C ARG A 35 4.81 -8.73 -3.35
N ASP A 36 5.79 -9.54 -2.96
CA ASP A 36 6.28 -10.65 -3.77
C ASP A 36 5.75 -12.00 -3.26
N GLN A 37 6.19 -13.09 -3.91
CA GLN A 37 5.79 -14.45 -3.53
C GLN A 37 6.51 -14.95 -2.27
N GLN A 38 7.60 -14.30 -1.87
CA GLN A 38 8.48 -14.69 -0.76
C GLN A 38 8.08 -14.01 0.55
N GLY A 39 7.05 -13.17 0.52
CA GLY A 39 6.51 -12.45 1.68
C GLY A 39 7.18 -11.10 1.94
N GLN A 40 8.05 -10.64 1.05
CA GLN A 40 8.52 -9.26 1.11
C GLN A 40 7.38 -8.32 0.71
N MET A 41 7.36 -7.15 1.34
CA MET A 41 6.35 -6.12 1.08
C MET A 41 6.98 -4.73 1.10
N TRP A 42 6.42 -3.83 0.29
CA TRP A 42 6.83 -2.44 0.18
C TRP A 42 5.59 -1.54 0.19
N THR A 43 5.64 -0.46 0.98
CA THR A 43 4.59 0.55 1.06
C THR A 43 4.83 1.74 0.11
N ASP A 44 5.97 1.73 -0.60
CA ASP A 44 6.40 2.74 -1.56
C ASP A 44 6.91 2.06 -2.84
N VAL A 45 6.54 2.61 -3.99
CA VAL A 45 6.88 2.05 -5.31
C VAL A 45 8.38 2.10 -5.58
N SER A 46 9.08 3.14 -5.13
CA SER A 46 10.51 3.30 -5.34
C SER A 46 11.30 2.25 -4.56
N ALA A 47 10.88 1.95 -3.32
CA ALA A 47 11.50 0.90 -2.52
C ALA A 47 11.40 -0.49 -3.19
N TRP A 48 10.22 -0.82 -3.73
CA TRP A 48 10.05 -2.03 -4.54
C TRP A 48 10.91 -2.00 -5.82
N TYR A 49 10.91 -0.89 -6.55
CA TYR A 49 11.67 -0.76 -7.81
C TYR A 49 13.15 -1.05 -7.60
N TRP A 50 13.77 -0.46 -6.57
CA TRP A 50 15.19 -0.71 -6.29
C TRP A 50 15.44 -2.15 -5.82
N ALA A 51 14.54 -2.75 -5.04
CA ALA A 51 14.65 -4.15 -4.66
C ALA A 51 14.59 -5.09 -5.88
N ALA A 52 13.68 -4.82 -6.82
CA ALA A 52 13.57 -5.58 -8.07
C ALA A 52 14.81 -5.38 -8.96
N LEU A 53 15.23 -4.12 -9.16
CA LEU A 53 16.35 -3.79 -10.05
C LEU A 53 17.67 -4.38 -9.56
N LEU A 54 17.92 -4.34 -8.25
CA LEU A 54 19.15 -4.86 -7.63
C LEU A 54 19.09 -6.38 -7.38
N GLY A 55 17.99 -7.05 -7.73
CA GLY A 55 17.81 -8.49 -7.57
C GLY A 55 17.53 -8.94 -6.13
N HIS A 56 17.14 -8.03 -5.24
CA HIS A 56 16.72 -8.34 -3.87
C HIS A 56 15.31 -8.92 -3.76
N SER A 57 14.51 -8.80 -4.82
CA SER A 57 13.23 -9.49 -5.00
C SER A 57 13.08 -9.94 -6.44
N GLN A 58 12.40 -11.06 -6.66
CA GLN A 58 12.10 -11.58 -8.00
C GLN A 58 10.59 -11.77 -8.13
N GLY A 59 10.07 -11.41 -9.31
CA GLY A 59 8.65 -11.51 -9.59
C GLY A 59 8.14 -12.96 -9.59
N PRO A 60 6.81 -13.14 -9.57
CA PRO A 60 5.80 -12.11 -9.74
C PRO A 60 5.63 -11.19 -8.52
N TRP A 61 5.23 -9.95 -8.79
CA TRP A 61 4.84 -8.97 -7.77
C TRP A 61 3.36 -8.62 -7.92
N TRP A 62 2.72 -8.33 -6.80
CA TRP A 62 1.34 -7.84 -6.76
C TRP A 62 1.31 -6.45 -6.15
N ALA A 63 0.80 -5.48 -6.89
CA ALA A 63 0.31 -4.23 -6.32
C ALA A 63 -1.12 -4.47 -5.80
N VAL A 64 -1.33 -4.24 -4.51
CA VAL A 64 -2.61 -4.46 -3.83
C VAL A 64 -3.13 -3.12 -3.33
N THR A 65 -4.36 -2.79 -3.71
CA THR A 65 -5.07 -1.59 -3.28
C THR A 65 -6.35 -2.02 -2.56
N GLU A 66 -6.51 -1.58 -1.31
CA GLU A 66 -7.74 -1.75 -0.54
C GLU A 66 -8.42 -0.40 -0.31
N VAL A 67 -9.68 -0.28 -0.69
CA VAL A 67 -10.50 0.90 -0.39
C VAL A 67 -11.37 0.61 0.82
N ARG A 68 -11.34 1.52 1.80
CA ARG A 68 -12.18 1.51 3.00
C ARG A 68 -13.05 2.75 3.00
N TRP A 69 -14.36 2.53 3.03
CA TRP A 69 -15.37 3.56 3.08
C TRP A 69 -15.60 3.96 4.54
N SER A 70 -15.60 5.25 4.84
CA SER A 70 -16.11 5.74 6.12
C SER A 70 -17.64 5.87 6.00
N GLY A 71 -18.35 4.75 6.12
CA GLY A 71 -19.81 4.72 6.06
C GLY A 71 -20.41 3.41 5.56
N ALA A 72 -20.49 2.41 6.45
CA ALA A 72 -21.51 1.37 6.52
C ALA A 72 -21.55 0.84 7.95
#